data_AF-A0A2S3QSZ5-F1
#
_entry.id   AF-A0A2S3QSZ5-F1
#
_cell.length_a   1.000
_cell.length_b   1.000
_cell.length_c   1.000
_cell.angle_alpha   90.00
_cell.angle_beta   90.00
_cell.angle_gamma   90.00
#
_symmetry.space_group_name_H-M   'P 1'
#
loop_
_entity.id
_entity.type
_entity.pdbx_description
1 polymer ?
#
loop_
_entity_poly.entity_id
_entity_poly.type
_entity_poly.pdbx_seq_one_letter_code
_entity_poly.pdbx_strand_id
1 'polypeptide(L)'
;MKYILIASLLISSSVFAYTKTTLNCIKKLTYDLNVDSRAFKINTDEVDADIDFEGRPLDEAIAIIRTTLELNGCNSNNAINFSKTPSGRAKSRCVELVPGQDYSMSCYVESNMGFFFVTKDLQTDAFVVYSRWD
;
A
#
# COMPACT_ATOMS: atom_id res chain seq x y z
N MET A 1 24.92 -37.01 -11.19
CA MET A 1 23.58 -36.97 -10.58
C MET A 1 23.51 -36.25 -9.22
N LYS A 2 24.61 -36.14 -8.46
CA LYS A 2 24.62 -35.48 -7.12
C LYS A 2 24.33 -33.96 -7.15
N TYR A 3 24.71 -33.27 -8.23
CA TYR A 3 24.51 -31.82 -8.38
C TYR A 3 23.10 -31.43 -8.86
N ILE A 4 22.32 -32.36 -9.41
CA ILE A 4 20.96 -32.09 -9.92
C ILE A 4 19.98 -31.92 -8.74
N LEU A 5 20.17 -32.67 -7.65
CA LEU A 5 19.35 -32.57 -6.43
C LEU A 5 19.56 -31.26 -5.67
N ILE A 6 20.77 -30.67 -5.74
CA ILE A 6 21.09 -29.39 -5.10
C ILE A 6 20.49 -28.24 -5.93
N ALA A 7 20.53 -28.35 -7.26
CA ALA A 7 19.91 -27.37 -8.15
C ALA A 7 18.38 -27.33 -8.02
N SER A 8 17.72 -28.48 -7.83
CA SER A 8 16.26 -28.53 -7.62
C SER A 8 15.80 -27.92 -6.30
N LEU A 9 16.65 -27.93 -5.26
CA LEU A 9 16.31 -27.36 -3.93
C LEU A 9 16.38 -25.81 -3.91
N LEU A 10 17.19 -25.23 -4.80
CA LEU A 10 17.36 -23.77 -4.92
C LEU A 10 16.26 -23.10 -5.75
N ILE A 11 15.53 -23.86 -6.56
CA ILE A 11 14.43 -23.32 -7.41
C ILE A 11 13.11 -23.26 -6.62
N SER A 12 12.98 -24.01 -5.52
CA SER A 12 11.75 -24.04 -4.71
C SER A 12 11.59 -22.89 -3.70
N SER A 13 12.56 -21.97 -3.58
CA SER A 13 12.50 -20.88 -2.58
C SER A 13 12.08 -19.52 -3.13
N SER A 14 11.56 -19.43 -4.35
CA SER A 14 10.98 -18.19 -4.90
C SER A 14 9.50 -18.00 -4.56
N VAL A 15 8.98 -18.73 -3.56
CA VAL A 15 7.62 -18.51 -3.06
C VAL A 15 7.60 -17.20 -2.30
N PHE A 16 6.67 -16.31 -2.67
CA PHE A 16 6.49 -14.95 -2.17
C PHE A 16 6.32 -14.89 -0.63
N ALA A 17 7.43 -14.97 0.10
CA ALA A 17 7.40 -14.91 1.55
C ALA A 17 7.33 -13.45 2.00
N TYR A 18 6.17 -13.03 2.53
CA TYR A 18 6.09 -11.78 3.27
C TYR A 18 7.05 -11.81 4.46
N THR A 19 7.67 -10.66 4.74
CA THR A 19 8.38 -10.52 6.02
C THR A 19 7.38 -10.65 7.17
N LYS A 20 7.83 -11.11 8.35
CA LYS A 20 6.96 -11.19 9.55
C LYS A 20 6.27 -9.85 9.83
N THR A 21 6.97 -8.74 9.66
CA THR A 21 6.44 -7.38 9.85
C THR A 21 5.34 -7.07 8.83
N THR A 22 5.59 -7.36 7.55
CA THR A 22 4.61 -7.17 6.48
C THR A 22 3.37 -8.03 6.72
N LEU A 23 3.53 -9.33 7.01
CA LEU A 23 2.42 -10.24 7.28
C LEU A 23 1.57 -9.80 8.48
N ASN A 24 2.23 -9.38 9.57
CA ASN A 24 1.51 -8.85 10.74
C ASN A 24 0.70 -7.60 10.38
N CYS A 25 1.21 -6.74 9.50
CA CYS A 25 0.45 -5.59 9.03
C CYS A 25 -0.74 -6.01 8.16
N ILE A 26 -0.54 -6.92 7.20
CA ILE A 26 -1.61 -7.48 6.38
C ILE A 26 -2.73 -8.03 7.29
N LYS A 27 -2.39 -8.84 8.31
CA LYS A 27 -3.36 -9.37 9.28
C LYS A 27 -4.17 -8.25 9.95
N LYS A 28 -3.55 -7.15 10.37
CA LYS A 28 -4.28 -6.00 10.96
C LYS A 28 -5.24 -5.36 9.94
N LEU A 29 -4.81 -5.23 8.69
CA LEU A 29 -5.61 -4.67 7.61
C LEU A 29 -6.69 -5.61 7.07
N THR A 30 -6.75 -6.87 7.51
CA THR A 30 -7.63 -7.92 6.94
C THR A 30 -8.39 -8.72 7.99
N TYR A 31 -8.46 -8.24 9.24
CA TYR A 31 -9.05 -8.99 10.35
C TYR A 31 -8.46 -10.40 10.49
N ASP A 32 -7.14 -10.50 10.53
CA ASP A 32 -6.38 -11.76 10.55
C ASP A 32 -6.64 -12.64 9.31
N LEU A 33 -6.62 -12.03 8.12
CA LEU A 33 -6.82 -12.68 6.82
C LEU A 33 -8.25 -13.20 6.57
N ASN A 34 -9.24 -12.72 7.32
CA ASN A 34 -10.65 -13.09 7.10
C ASN A 34 -11.31 -12.35 5.91
N VAL A 35 -10.69 -11.27 5.42
CA VAL A 35 -11.12 -10.52 4.24
C VAL A 35 -9.94 -10.16 3.35
N ASP A 36 -10.17 -10.04 2.05
CA ASP A 36 -9.11 -9.70 1.09
C ASP A 36 -8.91 -8.19 0.92
N SER A 37 -9.94 -7.41 1.23
CA SER A 37 -9.93 -5.97 1.08
C SER A 37 -10.69 -5.28 2.21
N ARG A 38 -10.28 -4.05 2.53
CA ARG A 38 -10.92 -3.17 3.52
C ARG A 38 -10.82 -1.71 3.12
N ALA A 39 -11.86 -0.96 3.45
CA ALA A 39 -11.87 0.49 3.34
C ALA A 39 -11.58 1.13 4.69
N PHE A 40 -10.83 2.23 4.65
CA PHE A 40 -10.46 3.07 5.78
C PHE A 40 -10.82 4.50 5.44
N LYS A 41 -11.26 5.23 6.46
CA LYS A 41 -11.46 6.67 6.42
C LYS A 41 -10.46 7.27 7.41
N ILE A 42 -9.67 8.23 6.96
CA ILE A 42 -8.72 8.95 7.81
C ILE A 42 -8.96 10.45 7.68
N ASN A 43 -8.68 11.19 8.75
CA ASN A 43 -8.66 12.65 8.67
C ASN A 43 -7.30 13.07 8.07
N THR A 44 -7.31 13.94 7.06
CA THR A 44 -6.12 14.50 6.41
C THR A 44 -5.28 15.34 7.37
N ASP A 45 -5.86 15.86 8.45
CA ASP A 45 -5.14 16.56 9.52
C ASP A 45 -4.19 15.61 10.28
N GLU A 46 -4.37 14.30 10.17
CA GLU A 46 -3.47 13.27 10.73
C GLU A 46 -2.29 12.96 9.79
N VAL A 47 -2.35 13.45 8.55
CA VAL A 47 -1.24 13.39 7.60
C VAL A 47 -0.32 14.57 7.89
N ASP A 48 0.99 14.32 7.91
CA ASP A 48 2.03 15.29 8.29
C ASP A 48 1.80 16.67 7.64
N ALA A 49 1.27 17.61 8.45
CA ALA A 49 0.82 18.92 8.01
C ALA A 49 1.98 19.86 7.62
N ASP A 50 3.21 19.49 7.99
CA ASP A 50 4.41 20.25 7.67
C ASP A 50 4.92 19.97 6.25
N ILE A 51 4.34 18.97 5.55
CA ILE A 51 4.73 18.61 4.18
C ILE A 51 3.74 19.20 3.17
N ASP A 52 4.23 20.11 2.35
CA ASP A 52 3.47 20.62 1.20
C ASP A 52 3.50 19.59 0.05
N PHE A 53 2.33 19.01 -0.25
CA PHE A 53 2.14 18.06 -1.35
C PHE A 53 1.60 18.69 -2.63
N GLU A 54 1.55 20.03 -2.75
CA GLU A 54 1.07 20.71 -3.95
C GLU A 54 1.78 20.20 -5.21
N GLY A 55 0.99 19.80 -6.22
CA GLY A 55 1.49 19.21 -7.47
C GLY A 55 2.11 17.82 -7.35
N ARG A 56 2.07 17.17 -6.17
CA ARG A 56 2.67 15.85 -5.90
C ARG A 56 1.65 14.84 -5.37
N PRO A 57 0.58 14.53 -6.14
CA PRO A 57 -0.54 13.71 -5.65
C PRO A 57 -0.12 12.28 -5.27
N LEU A 58 0.92 11.73 -5.92
CA LEU A 58 1.41 10.40 -5.58
C LEU A 58 2.15 10.38 -4.23
N ASP A 59 2.94 11.42 -3.94
CA ASP A 59 3.65 11.55 -2.65
C ASP A 59 2.63 11.68 -1.52
N GLU A 60 1.59 12.49 -1.74
CA GLU A 60 0.47 12.67 -0.80
C GLU A 60 -0.27 11.35 -0.55
N ALA A 61 -0.62 10.61 -1.60
CA ALA A 61 -1.30 9.33 -1.47
C ALA A 61 -0.45 8.31 -0.69
N ILE A 62 0.87 8.32 -0.89
CA ILE A 62 1.79 7.48 -0.12
C ILE A 62 1.81 7.89 1.36
N ALA A 63 1.81 9.19 1.67
CA ALA A 63 1.74 9.69 3.04
C ALA A 63 0.43 9.28 3.73
N ILE A 64 -0.71 9.47 3.06
CA ILE A 64 -2.05 9.01 3.50
C ILE A 64 -2.05 7.50 3.78
N ILE A 65 -1.47 6.69 2.90
CA ILE A 65 -1.37 5.24 3.13
C ILE A 65 -0.53 4.97 4.38
N ARG A 66 0.63 5.61 4.55
CA ARG A 66 1.47 5.42 5.75
C ARG A 66 0.74 5.79 7.03
N THR A 67 0.06 6.92 7.07
CA THR A 67 -0.80 7.33 8.19
C THR A 67 -1.88 6.28 8.46
N THR A 68 -2.57 5.80 7.42
CA THR A 68 -3.57 4.71 7.55
C THR A 68 -2.97 3.46 8.18
N LEU A 69 -1.77 3.07 7.77
CA LEU A 69 -1.07 1.91 8.34
C LEU A 69 -0.73 2.14 9.82
N GLU A 70 -0.25 3.32 10.20
CA GLU A 70 0.13 3.66 11.57
C GLU A 70 -1.07 3.68 12.52
N LEU A 71 -2.18 4.28 12.10
CA LEU A 71 -3.44 4.29 12.85
C LEU A 71 -3.99 2.88 13.09
N ASN A 72 -3.72 1.95 12.18
CA ASN A 72 -4.07 0.54 12.32
C ASN A 72 -2.97 -0.29 12.99
N GLY A 73 -1.98 0.37 13.62
CA GLY A 73 -0.94 -0.24 14.44
C GLY A 73 0.17 -0.94 13.65
N CYS A 74 0.34 -0.64 12.37
CA CYS A 74 1.49 -1.10 11.60
C CYS A 74 2.67 -0.14 11.77
N ASN A 75 3.90 -0.66 11.74
CA ASN A 75 5.09 0.17 11.55
C ASN A 75 5.27 0.43 10.04
N SER A 76 4.76 1.58 9.56
CA SER A 76 4.75 1.92 8.13
C SER A 76 6.16 1.93 7.52
N ASN A 77 7.18 2.36 8.25
CA ASN A 77 8.54 2.51 7.74
C ASN A 77 9.19 1.18 7.30
N ASN A 78 8.81 0.07 7.95
CA ASN A 78 9.42 -1.24 7.70
C ASN A 78 8.41 -2.30 7.22
N ALA A 79 7.11 -2.06 7.33
CA ALA A 79 6.09 -3.01 6.91
C ALA A 79 5.84 -2.97 5.40
N ILE A 80 5.92 -1.77 4.81
CA ILE A 80 5.54 -1.52 3.41
C ILE A 80 6.72 -1.04 2.56
N ASN A 81 6.72 -1.45 1.30
CA ASN A 81 7.63 -0.99 0.26
C ASN A 81 6.81 -0.67 -1.00
N PHE A 82 6.75 0.61 -1.36
CA PHE A 82 6.02 1.13 -2.52
C PHE A 82 6.78 1.02 -3.85
N SER A 83 8.00 0.47 -3.85
CA SER A 83 8.83 0.30 -5.05
C SER A 83 8.78 -1.13 -5.62
N LYS A 84 8.27 -2.09 -4.83
CA LYS A 84 8.26 -3.51 -5.18
C LYS A 84 6.89 -4.11 -4.96
N THR A 85 6.55 -5.08 -5.78
CA THR A 85 5.42 -6.01 -5.62
C THR A 85 5.97 -7.43 -5.51
N PRO A 86 5.13 -8.43 -5.19
CA PRO A 86 5.53 -9.83 -5.31
C PRO A 86 6.09 -10.15 -6.72
N SER A 87 5.46 -9.62 -7.77
CA SER A 87 5.80 -9.91 -9.18
C SER A 87 6.87 -9.00 -9.79
N GLY A 88 7.38 -7.99 -9.07
CA GLY A 88 8.48 -7.15 -9.56
C GLY A 88 8.42 -5.71 -9.06
N ARG A 89 8.48 -4.76 -10.01
CA ARG A 89 8.45 -3.32 -9.70
C ARG A 89 7.01 -2.84 -9.54
N ALA A 90 6.76 -2.11 -8.47
CA ALA A 90 5.46 -1.49 -8.22
C ALA A 90 5.13 -0.40 -9.24
N LYS A 91 3.85 -0.32 -9.57
CA LYS A 91 3.24 0.68 -10.44
C LYS A 91 2.22 1.48 -9.64
N SER A 92 2.32 2.80 -9.73
CA SER A 92 1.39 3.70 -9.08
C SER A 92 1.02 4.82 -10.04
N ARG A 93 -0.20 5.31 -9.95
CA ARG A 93 -0.71 6.36 -10.82
C ARG A 93 -1.79 7.16 -10.10
N CYS A 94 -1.76 8.47 -10.28
CA CYS A 94 -2.85 9.36 -9.89
C CYS A 94 -3.51 9.93 -11.15
N VAL A 95 -4.84 10.06 -11.10
CA VAL A 95 -5.65 10.58 -12.21
C VAL A 95 -6.76 11.45 -11.62
N GLU A 96 -6.97 12.61 -12.21
CA GLU A 96 -8.19 13.40 -11.98
C GLU A 96 -9.37 12.69 -12.62
N LEU A 97 -10.36 12.31 -11.81
CA LEU A 97 -11.59 11.71 -12.32
C LEU A 97 -12.45 12.76 -13.05
N VAL A 98 -12.34 14.02 -12.65
CA VAL A 98 -12.96 15.18 -13.29
C VAL A 98 -11.86 16.17 -13.66
N PRO A 99 -11.55 16.35 -14.96
CA PRO A 99 -10.44 17.21 -15.39
C PRO A 99 -10.55 18.64 -14.84
N GLY A 100 -9.44 19.15 -14.31
CA GLY A 100 -9.34 20.48 -13.73
C GLY A 100 -9.97 20.63 -12.34
N GLN A 101 -10.30 19.52 -11.68
CA GLN A 101 -10.79 19.48 -10.31
C GLN A 101 -9.82 18.67 -9.46
N ASP A 102 -8.89 19.35 -8.78
CA ASP A 102 -7.82 18.70 -7.99
C ASP A 102 -8.36 17.77 -6.89
N TYR A 103 -9.52 18.10 -6.29
CA TYR A 103 -10.17 17.25 -5.30
C TYR A 103 -10.76 15.95 -5.88
N SER A 104 -10.87 15.84 -7.21
CA SER A 104 -11.28 14.61 -7.89
C SER A 104 -10.12 13.64 -8.12
N MET A 105 -8.92 13.97 -7.62
CA MET A 105 -7.74 13.13 -7.74
C MET A 105 -7.97 11.77 -7.08
N SER A 106 -7.74 10.72 -7.84
CA SER A 106 -7.74 9.34 -7.36
C SER A 106 -6.41 8.67 -7.69
N CYS A 107 -5.80 8.06 -6.68
CA CYS A 107 -4.51 7.39 -6.79
C CYS A 107 -4.64 5.88 -6.60
N TYR A 108 -4.07 5.12 -7.53
CA TYR A 108 -3.77 3.71 -7.39
C TYR A 108 -2.30 3.55 -7.00
N VAL A 109 -2.02 2.81 -5.92
CA VAL A 109 -0.66 2.64 -5.40
C VAL A 109 -0.38 1.17 -5.11
N GLU A 110 0.59 0.59 -5.81
CA GLU A 110 1.06 -0.77 -5.53
C GLU A 110 2.15 -0.80 -4.45
N SER A 111 2.24 -1.94 -3.76
CA SER A 111 3.28 -2.20 -2.77
C SER A 111 3.60 -3.69 -2.66
N ASN A 112 4.55 -4.02 -1.79
CA ASN A 112 4.90 -5.40 -1.50
C ASN A 112 3.80 -6.18 -0.77
N MET A 113 2.80 -5.51 -0.16
CA MET A 113 1.75 -6.15 0.66
C MET A 113 0.37 -6.17 0.00
N GLY A 114 0.19 -5.43 -1.09
CA GLY A 114 -1.09 -5.28 -1.78
C GLY A 114 -1.11 -3.99 -2.57
N PHE A 115 -2.30 -3.56 -2.95
CA PHE A 115 -2.54 -2.29 -3.62
C PHE A 115 -3.59 -1.46 -2.88
N PHE A 116 -3.51 -0.16 -3.10
CA PHE A 116 -4.32 0.84 -2.44
C PHE A 116 -5.00 1.73 -3.47
N PHE A 117 -6.27 2.07 -3.22
CA PHE A 117 -6.93 3.19 -3.87
C PHE A 117 -7.12 4.30 -2.86
N VAL A 118 -6.70 5.51 -3.21
CA VAL A 118 -6.78 6.70 -2.37
C VAL A 118 -7.61 7.76 -3.07
N THR A 119 -8.61 8.29 -2.38
CA THR A 119 -9.39 9.45 -2.79
C THR A 119 -9.53 10.40 -1.61
N LYS A 120 -9.73 11.70 -1.89
CA LYS A 120 -10.00 12.70 -0.87
C LYS A 120 -11.39 13.29 -1.10
N ASP A 121 -12.02 13.79 -0.05
CA ASP A 121 -13.15 14.70 -0.21
C ASP A 121 -12.70 16.17 -0.17
N LEU A 122 -13.68 17.07 -0.30
CA LEU A 122 -13.48 18.52 -0.29
C LEU A 122 -13.22 19.08 1.11
N GLN A 123 -13.37 18.28 2.15
CA GLN A 123 -13.21 18.71 3.53
C GLN A 123 -11.82 18.29 4.00
N THR A 124 -11.77 17.31 4.89
CA THR A 124 -10.56 16.88 5.58
C THR A 124 -10.50 15.35 5.64
N ASP A 125 -11.22 14.63 4.79
CA ASP A 125 -11.22 13.18 4.83
C ASP A 125 -10.56 12.57 3.60
N ALA A 126 -9.71 11.57 3.85
CA ALA A 126 -9.21 10.67 2.83
C ALA A 126 -9.80 9.27 3.02
N PHE A 127 -10.13 8.64 1.90
CA PHE A 127 -10.64 7.27 1.84
C PHE A 127 -9.57 6.39 1.20
N VAL A 128 -9.19 5.33 1.92
CA VAL A 128 -8.18 4.38 1.49
C VAL A 128 -8.80 3.00 1.39
N VAL A 129 -8.81 2.40 0.20
CA VAL A 129 -9.20 1.01 0.00
C VAL A 129 -7.95 0.18 -0.17
N TYR A 130 -7.66 -0.71 0.77
CA TYR A 130 -6.59 -1.68 0.68
C TYR A 130 -7.12 -3.00 0.13
N SER A 131 -6.34 -3.67 -0.72
CA SER A 131 -6.56 -5.05 -1.16
C SER A 131 -5.24 -5.81 -1.15
N ARG A 132 -5.24 -7.01 -0.55
CA ARG A 132 -4.06 -7.89 -0.55
C ARG A 132 -3.81 -8.46 -1.95
N TRP A 133 -2.55 -8.81 -2.21
CA TRP A 133 -2.24 -9.70 -3.34
C TRP A 133 -2.79 -11.10 -3.06
N ASP A 134 -3.20 -11.80 -4.12
CA ASP A 134 -3.57 -13.22 -4.06
C ASP A 134 -2.33 -14.10 -3.85
#